data_AF-A0A8K0NHK4-F1
#
_entry.id   AF-A0A8K0NHK4-F1
#
_cell.length_a   1.000
_cell.length_b   1.000
_cell.length_c   1.000
_cell.angle_alpha   90.00
_cell.angle_beta   90.00
_cell.angle_gamma   90.00
#
_symmetry.space_group_name_H-M   'P 1'
#
loop_
_entity.id
_entity.type
_entity.pdbx_description
1 polymer ?
#
loop_
_entity_poly.entity_id
_entity_poly.type
_entity_poly.pdbx_seq_one_letter_code
_entity_poly.pdbx_strand_id
1 'polypeptide(L)'
;MTADLENPSAVARELVRLKTRFGPRLHIRVAVDEERTRFTASDVQAALKACGEKEESRAVVAGAGCPLHDQLLHVRASEFDGPGAACQCGGGDDARLSGKNLLMVSGPDGFVAHYAGEKAWLGGALTQGPVGGVAGQLQRKDPSLARNWLVLKL
;
A
#
# COMPACT_ATOMS: atom_id res chain seq x y z
N MET A 1 -6.48 -18.40 -3.29
CA MET A 1 -5.38 -18.48 -2.32
C MET A 1 -5.82 -19.41 -1.22
N THR A 2 -5.38 -20.66 -1.29
CA THR A 2 -5.33 -21.57 -0.15
C THR A 2 -3.85 -21.80 0.09
N ALA A 3 -3.16 -20.74 0.55
CA ALA A 3 -1.91 -20.97 1.25
C ALA A 3 -2.37 -21.31 2.65
N ASP A 4 -2.18 -22.56 3.06
CA ASP A 4 -2.41 -23.00 4.43
C ASP A 4 -1.42 -22.22 5.31
N LEU A 5 -1.87 -21.07 5.82
CA LEU A 5 -1.16 -20.37 6.87
C LEU A 5 -1.41 -21.16 8.16
N GLU A 6 -0.56 -22.14 8.43
CA GLU A 6 -0.44 -22.71 9.77
C GLU A 6 -0.05 -21.57 10.72
N ASN A 7 -1.00 -21.17 11.57
CA ASN A 7 -0.90 -20.06 12.52
C ASN A 7 -0.81 -18.65 11.90
N PRO A 8 -1.90 -18.11 11.31
CA PRO A 8 -1.88 -16.83 10.61
C PRO A 8 -1.66 -15.65 11.56
N SER A 9 -0.70 -14.78 11.20
CA SER A 9 -0.47 -13.51 11.88
C SER A 9 -1.74 -12.65 11.94
N ALA A 10 -1.79 -11.66 12.85
CA ALA A 10 -2.94 -10.75 12.95
C ALA A 10 -3.26 -10.06 11.62
N VAL A 11 -2.22 -9.65 10.87
CA VAL A 11 -2.34 -9.08 9.52
C VAL A 11 -2.92 -10.11 8.55
N ALA A 12 -2.44 -11.34 8.56
CA ALA A 12 -2.92 -12.37 7.65
C ALA A 12 -4.40 -12.72 7.90
N ARG A 13 -4.83 -12.77 9.17
CA ARG A 13 -6.25 -12.95 9.52
C ARG A 13 -7.12 -11.81 8.98
N GLU A 14 -6.66 -10.57 9.08
CA GLU A 14 -7.39 -9.42 8.53
C GLU A 14 -7.43 -9.45 7.00
N LEU A 15 -6.33 -9.82 6.32
CA LEU A 15 -6.30 -9.98 4.87
C LEU A 15 -7.28 -11.06 4.39
N VAL A 16 -7.36 -12.20 5.10
CA VAL A 16 -8.36 -13.24 4.82
C VAL A 16 -9.77 -12.70 5.00
N ARG A 17 -10.05 -11.99 6.11
CA ARG A 17 -11.35 -11.36 6.36
C ARG A 17 -11.74 -10.37 5.26
N LEU A 18 -10.81 -9.54 4.81
CA LEU A 18 -11.01 -8.61 3.70
C LEU A 18 -11.28 -9.35 2.38
N LYS A 19 -10.54 -10.42 2.09
CA LYS A 19 -10.74 -11.23 0.90
C LYS A 19 -12.12 -11.91 0.90
N THR A 20 -12.59 -12.40 2.03
CA THR A 20 -13.95 -12.95 2.17
C THR A 20 -15.01 -11.88 1.97
N ARG A 21 -14.80 -10.66 2.50
CA ARG A 21 -15.77 -9.55 2.38
C ARG A 21 -15.88 -8.99 0.96
N PHE A 22 -14.76 -8.83 0.26
CA PHE A 22 -14.71 -8.16 -1.05
C PHE A 22 -14.60 -9.15 -2.23
N GLY A 23 -14.36 -10.43 -1.96
CA GLY A 23 -14.40 -11.52 -2.93
C GLY A 23 -13.46 -11.28 -4.13
N PRO A 24 -13.97 -11.31 -5.37
CA PRO A 24 -13.15 -11.15 -6.58
C PRO A 24 -12.62 -9.72 -6.76
N ARG A 25 -13.21 -8.72 -6.09
CA ARG A 25 -12.79 -7.31 -6.22
C ARG A 25 -11.45 -6.98 -5.54
N LEU A 26 -11.02 -7.82 -4.61
CA LEU A 26 -9.77 -7.61 -3.87
C LEU A 26 -8.72 -8.63 -4.31
N HIS A 27 -7.69 -8.17 -5.00
CA HIS A 27 -6.54 -9.00 -5.38
C HIS A 27 -5.42 -8.78 -4.37
N ILE A 28 -5.12 -9.80 -3.57
CA ILE A 28 -4.02 -9.78 -2.60
C ILE A 28 -2.88 -10.61 -3.18
N ARG A 29 -1.68 -10.04 -3.21
CA ARG A 29 -0.45 -10.76 -3.55
C ARG A 29 0.51 -10.63 -2.38
N VAL A 30 0.96 -11.76 -1.86
CA VAL A 30 1.92 -11.83 -0.75
C VAL A 30 3.20 -12.45 -1.30
N ALA A 31 4.33 -11.82 -1.02
CA ALA A 31 5.65 -12.34 -1.32
C ALA A 31 6.44 -12.44 -0.01
N VAL A 32 7.00 -13.61 0.27
CA VAL A 32 7.83 -13.89 1.46
C VAL A 32 9.18 -14.38 0.96
N ASP A 33 10.26 -13.73 1.38
CA ASP A 33 11.64 -14.17 1.10
C ASP A 33 12.11 -15.00 2.28
N GLU A 34 11.92 -16.31 2.19
CA GLU A 34 12.34 -17.27 3.23
C GLU A 34 13.85 -17.61 3.14
N GLU A 35 14.51 -17.27 2.02
CA GLU A 35 15.90 -17.67 1.74
C GLU A 35 16.93 -16.53 1.91
N ARG A 36 16.54 -15.36 2.43
CA ARG A 36 17.42 -14.17 2.57
C ARG A 36 18.03 -13.71 1.23
N THR A 37 17.39 -14.00 0.10
CA THR A 37 17.95 -13.74 -1.24
C THR A 37 17.69 -12.32 -1.75
N ARG A 38 16.85 -11.54 -1.04
CA ARG A 38 16.46 -10.15 -1.30
C ARG A 38 15.49 -10.02 -2.48
N PHE A 39 14.41 -9.26 -2.28
CA PHE A 39 13.58 -8.77 -3.38
C PHE A 39 14.34 -7.69 -4.16
N THR A 40 14.45 -7.86 -5.47
CA THR A 40 15.03 -6.83 -6.34
C THR A 40 13.98 -5.78 -6.70
N ALA A 41 14.42 -4.62 -7.18
CA ALA A 41 13.52 -3.60 -7.71
C ALA A 41 12.67 -4.13 -8.88
N SER A 42 13.21 -5.09 -9.66
CA SER A 42 12.50 -5.74 -10.76
C SER A 42 11.35 -6.61 -10.26
N ASP A 43 11.54 -7.33 -9.15
CA ASP A 43 10.49 -8.17 -8.55
C ASP A 43 9.33 -7.31 -8.06
N VAL A 44 9.64 -6.21 -7.37
CA VAL A 44 8.64 -5.23 -6.92
C VAL A 44 7.93 -4.61 -8.13
N GLN A 45 8.66 -4.21 -9.16
CA GLN A 45 8.06 -3.62 -10.36
C GLN A 45 7.13 -4.60 -11.09
N ALA A 46 7.55 -5.85 -11.26
CA ALA A 46 6.75 -6.89 -11.89
C ALA A 46 5.47 -7.18 -11.08
N ALA A 47 5.57 -7.19 -9.75
CA ALA A 47 4.41 -7.37 -8.88
C ALA A 47 3.39 -6.24 -9.02
N LEU A 48 3.86 -4.98 -9.04
CA LEU A 48 3.01 -3.79 -9.21
C LEU A 48 2.35 -3.74 -10.60
N LYS A 49 3.09 -4.06 -11.65
CA LYS A 49 2.55 -4.08 -13.03
C LYS A 49 1.50 -5.16 -13.24
N ALA A 50 1.76 -6.39 -12.80
CA ALA A 50 0.80 -7.48 -12.94
C ALA A 50 -0.50 -7.28 -12.13
N CYS A 51 -0.50 -6.38 -11.12
CA CYS A 51 -1.72 -5.93 -10.46
C CYS A 51 -2.44 -4.80 -11.22
N GLY A 52 -1.72 -3.97 -11.99
CA GLY A 52 -2.27 -2.86 -12.77
C GLY A 52 -2.76 -3.22 -14.17
N GLU A 53 -2.33 -4.35 -14.74
CA GLU A 53 -2.62 -4.73 -16.13
C GLU A 53 -3.97 -5.42 -16.36
N LYS A 54 -4.60 -5.99 -15.31
CA LYS A 54 -5.85 -6.79 -15.47
C LYS A 54 -7.13 -6.00 -15.24
N GLU A 55 -7.04 -4.84 -14.62
CA GLU A 55 -8.12 -3.89 -14.60
C GLU A 55 -7.47 -2.53 -14.85
N GLU A 56 -7.68 -1.98 -16.05
CA GLU A 56 -7.87 -0.53 -16.23
C GLU A 56 -9.09 -0.13 -15.38
N SER A 57 -8.97 -0.32 -14.07
CA SER A 57 -9.74 0.37 -13.07
C SER A 57 -9.40 1.81 -13.36
N ARG A 58 -10.37 2.45 -14.00
CA ARG A 58 -10.55 3.88 -14.24
C ARG A 58 -10.13 4.61 -12.96
N ALA A 59 -8.82 4.79 -12.77
CA ALA A 59 -8.24 5.42 -11.61
C ALA A 59 -8.51 6.91 -11.80
N VAL A 60 -9.76 7.28 -11.53
CA VAL A 60 -10.25 8.62 -11.71
C VAL A 60 -9.41 9.49 -10.79
N VAL A 61 -8.79 10.46 -11.44
CA VAL A 61 -8.08 11.58 -10.84
C VAL A 61 -9.02 12.24 -9.82
N ALA A 62 -8.73 12.11 -8.52
CA ALA A 62 -8.93 13.13 -7.48
C ALA A 62 -8.87 12.51 -6.07
N GLY A 63 -7.67 12.05 -5.67
CA GLY A 63 -7.37 11.78 -4.27
C GLY A 63 -6.73 12.95 -3.54
N ALA A 64 -6.41 14.06 -4.24
CA ALA A 64 -5.70 15.19 -3.67
C ALA A 64 -6.50 15.80 -2.52
N GLY A 65 -5.91 15.86 -1.33
CA GLY A 65 -6.56 16.36 -0.12
C GLY A 65 -7.43 15.34 0.63
N CYS A 66 -7.61 14.11 0.12
CA CYS A 66 -8.33 13.06 0.84
C CYS A 66 -7.38 12.28 1.76
N PRO A 67 -7.67 12.16 3.08
CA PRO A 67 -6.79 11.47 4.03
C PRO A 67 -6.61 9.99 3.74
N LEU A 68 -7.46 9.38 2.92
CA LEU A 68 -7.37 7.97 2.54
C LEU A 68 -6.70 7.74 1.17
N HIS A 69 -6.64 8.75 0.30
CA HIS A 69 -6.18 8.59 -1.09
C HIS A 69 -5.02 9.51 -1.48
N ASP A 70 -4.57 10.39 -0.61
CA ASP A 70 -3.42 11.27 -0.84
C ASP A 70 -2.15 10.74 -0.14
N GLN A 71 -1.16 10.32 -0.94
CA GLN A 71 0.13 9.84 -0.42
C GLN A 71 0.87 10.93 0.38
N LEU A 72 0.68 12.21 0.05
CA LEU A 72 1.34 13.32 0.75
C LEU A 72 0.78 13.51 2.16
N LEU A 73 -0.51 13.27 2.36
CA LEU A 73 -1.12 13.36 3.68
C LEU A 73 -0.67 12.21 4.59
N HIS A 74 -0.37 11.05 4.02
CA HIS A 74 0.13 9.90 4.78
C HIS A 74 1.50 10.13 5.40
N VAL A 75 2.32 11.05 4.89
CA VAL A 75 3.65 11.37 5.45
C VAL A 75 3.58 11.67 6.96
N ARG A 76 2.49 12.30 7.41
CA ARG A 76 2.28 12.69 8.81
C ARG A 76 1.44 11.69 9.60
N ALA A 77 0.90 10.64 8.96
CA ALA A 77 0.07 9.66 9.63
C ALA A 77 0.90 8.84 10.62
N SER A 78 0.34 8.64 11.81
CA SER A 78 0.88 7.83 12.89
C SER A 78 0.05 6.56 13.06
N GLU A 79 0.68 5.46 13.51
CA GLU A 79 -0.03 4.22 13.83
C GLU A 79 -0.96 4.36 15.04
N PHE A 80 -0.73 5.39 15.86
CA PHE A 80 -1.55 5.70 17.03
C PHE A 80 -2.73 6.63 16.72
N ASP A 81 -2.86 7.08 15.46
CA ASP A 81 -4.02 7.85 15.05
C ASP A 81 -5.29 6.98 15.16
N GLY A 82 -6.39 7.57 15.64
CA GLY A 82 -7.67 6.88 15.75
C GLY A 82 -8.20 6.42 14.37
N PRO A 83 -9.25 5.57 14.35
CA PRO A 83 -9.83 5.08 13.10
C PRO A 83 -10.12 6.26 12.16
N GLY A 84 -9.42 6.26 11.01
CA GLY A 84 -9.34 7.41 10.12
C GLY A 84 -10.71 7.90 9.65
N ALA A 85 -10.78 9.20 9.34
CA ALA A 85 -11.98 9.83 8.81
C ALA A 85 -12.52 9.06 7.59
N ALA A 86 -13.85 9.05 7.44
CA ALA A 86 -14.48 8.49 6.25
C ALA A 86 -13.92 9.16 4.99
N CYS A 87 -13.84 8.38 3.91
CA CYS A 87 -13.41 8.91 2.62
C CYS A 87 -14.27 10.10 2.22
N GLN A 88 -13.63 11.22 1.88
CA GLN A 88 -14.31 12.44 1.43
C GLN A 88 -14.42 12.52 -0.10
N CYS A 89 -13.94 11.49 -0.82
CA CYS A 89 -14.15 11.39 -2.25
C CYS A 89 -15.62 11.00 -2.50
N GLY A 90 -16.47 11.98 -2.86
CA GLY A 90 -17.86 11.79 -3.28
C GLY A 90 -18.17 12.65 -4.52
N GLY A 91 -19.21 12.42 -5.32
CA GLY A 91 -20.32 11.47 -5.21
C GLY A 91 -21.16 11.47 -6.50
N GLY A 92 -21.02 10.41 -7.28
CA GLY A 92 -22.00 9.92 -8.26
C GLY A 92 -22.09 8.41 -8.08
N ASP A 93 -22.90 7.69 -8.85
CA ASP A 93 -23.11 6.22 -8.76
C ASP A 93 -21.82 5.35 -8.77
N ASP A 94 -20.65 5.95 -8.94
CA ASP A 94 -19.31 5.39 -8.98
C ASP A 94 -18.52 5.46 -7.65
N ALA A 95 -19.17 5.52 -6.48
CA ALA A 95 -18.50 5.31 -5.18
C ALA A 95 -17.76 3.95 -5.08
N ARG A 96 -18.02 3.03 -6.02
CA ARG A 96 -17.31 1.75 -6.18
C ARG A 96 -15.95 1.88 -6.90
N LEU A 97 -15.66 3.01 -7.54
CA LEU A 97 -14.46 3.25 -8.35
C LEU A 97 -13.36 4.07 -7.66
N SER A 98 -13.61 4.65 -6.49
CA SER A 98 -12.67 5.57 -5.83
C SER A 98 -11.56 4.86 -5.02
N GLY A 99 -11.14 3.66 -5.41
CA GLY A 99 -10.09 2.90 -4.72
C GLY A 99 -8.69 3.26 -5.22
N LYS A 100 -7.68 3.13 -4.36
CA LYS A 100 -6.26 3.11 -4.76
C LYS A 100 -5.64 1.76 -4.47
N ASN A 101 -4.65 1.39 -5.28
CA ASN A 101 -3.86 0.19 -5.02
C ASN A 101 -2.96 0.43 -3.81
N LEU A 102 -2.75 -0.60 -2.99
CA LEU A 102 -1.94 -0.50 -1.78
C LEU A 102 -0.69 -1.38 -1.91
N LEU A 103 0.48 -0.78 -1.69
CA LEU A 103 1.74 -1.46 -1.45
C LEU A 103 2.05 -1.34 0.04
N MET A 104 1.94 -2.44 0.77
CA MET A 104 2.29 -2.50 2.19
C MET A 104 3.67 -3.15 2.35
N VAL A 105 4.55 -2.49 3.09
CA VAL A 105 5.89 -2.98 3.41
C VAL A 105 5.97 -3.14 4.92
N SER A 106 6.26 -4.37 5.37
CA SER A 106 6.39 -4.73 6.78
C SER A 106 7.70 -5.45 7.01
N GLY A 107 8.39 -5.14 8.10
CA GLY A 107 9.62 -5.80 8.50
C GLY A 107 10.42 -4.96 9.50
N PRO A 108 11.67 -5.36 9.81
CA PRO A 108 12.58 -4.55 10.61
C PRO A 108 12.79 -3.16 10.00
N ASP A 109 13.12 -2.15 10.81
CA ASP A 109 13.25 -0.75 10.34
C ASP A 109 14.16 -0.61 9.11
N GLY A 110 15.30 -1.30 9.08
CA GLY A 110 16.20 -1.30 7.93
C GLY A 110 15.60 -1.91 6.66
N PHE A 111 14.71 -2.89 6.79
CA PHE A 111 13.97 -3.47 5.67
C PHE A 111 12.95 -2.47 5.12
N VAL A 112 12.14 -1.88 6.00
CA VAL A 112 11.14 -0.87 5.61
C VAL A 112 11.82 0.33 4.96
N ALA A 113 12.91 0.83 5.55
CA ALA A 113 13.70 1.94 5.02
C ALA A 113 14.24 1.63 3.60
N HIS A 114 14.74 0.42 3.39
CA HIS A 114 15.26 0.00 2.09
C HIS A 114 14.20 -0.01 0.99
N TYR A 115 13.00 -0.55 1.26
CA TYR A 115 11.97 -0.73 0.24
C TYR A 115 11.01 0.45 0.09
N ALA A 116 10.65 1.13 1.18
CA ALA A 116 9.64 2.20 1.19
C ALA A 116 10.16 3.54 1.70
N GLY A 117 11.41 3.62 2.18
CA GLY A 117 11.99 4.82 2.80
C GLY A 117 11.76 4.88 4.31
N GLU A 118 12.58 5.68 5.01
CA GLU A 118 12.54 5.78 6.47
C GLU A 118 11.19 6.33 6.99
N LYS A 119 10.76 5.84 8.14
CA LYS A 119 9.72 6.50 8.96
C LYS A 119 10.31 7.78 9.57
N ALA A 120 9.48 8.76 9.89
CA ALA A 120 9.96 10.07 10.37
C ALA A 120 9.43 10.38 11.77
N TRP A 121 10.28 10.95 12.63
CA TRP A 121 9.86 11.54 13.90
C TRP A 121 9.36 12.97 13.66
N LEU A 122 8.07 13.21 13.87
CA LEU A 122 7.44 14.51 13.67
C LEU A 122 6.49 14.78 14.83
N GLY A 123 6.64 15.93 15.49
CA GLY A 123 5.73 16.35 16.58
C GLY A 123 5.70 15.39 17.78
N GLY A 124 6.78 14.64 18.03
CA GLY A 124 6.86 13.68 19.13
C GLY A 124 6.24 12.30 18.84
N ALA A 125 5.78 12.05 17.61
CA ALA A 125 5.28 10.76 17.18
C ALA A 125 6.09 10.20 16.00
N LEU A 126 6.15 8.87 15.91
CA LEU A 126 6.66 8.18 14.73
C LEU A 126 5.58 8.20 13.65
N THR A 127 5.92 8.75 12.50
CA THR A 127 5.03 8.91 11.33
C THR A 127 5.54 8.11 10.14
N GLN A 128 4.69 7.91 9.13
CA GLN A 128 5.07 7.19 7.92
C GLN A 128 6.29 7.82 7.21
N GLY A 129 6.46 9.14 7.24
CA GLY A 129 7.51 9.82 6.48
C GLY A 129 7.31 9.73 4.95
N PRO A 130 8.19 10.36 4.16
CA PRO A 130 8.09 10.34 2.70
C PRO A 130 8.34 8.95 2.10
N VAL A 131 7.76 8.70 0.93
CA VAL A 131 8.06 7.48 0.16
C VAL A 131 9.48 7.58 -0.41
N GLY A 132 10.29 6.57 -0.12
CA GLY A 132 11.68 6.45 -0.51
C GLY A 132 12.05 5.02 -0.88
N GLY A 133 13.33 4.67 -0.74
CA GLY A 133 13.80 3.32 -1.01
C GLY A 133 13.55 2.86 -2.46
N VAL A 134 13.34 1.56 -2.64
CA VAL A 134 13.00 0.94 -3.92
C VAL A 134 11.70 1.51 -4.51
N ALA A 135 10.65 1.67 -3.71
CA ALA A 135 9.36 2.19 -4.15
C ALA A 135 9.48 3.61 -4.69
N GLY A 136 10.21 4.50 -4.00
CA GLY A 136 10.47 5.86 -4.46
C GLY A 136 11.32 5.91 -5.73
N GLN A 137 12.29 4.99 -5.89
CA GLN A 137 13.05 4.86 -7.13
C GLN A 137 12.15 4.42 -8.31
N LEU A 138 11.25 3.48 -8.07
CA LEU A 138 10.28 3.02 -9.08
C LEU A 138 9.30 4.13 -9.46
N GLN A 139 8.79 4.91 -8.49
CA GLN A 139 7.92 6.05 -8.77
C GLN A 139 8.59 7.15 -9.61
N ARG A 140 9.90 7.37 -9.43
CA ARG A 140 10.66 8.32 -10.28
C ARG A 140 10.84 7.81 -11.72
N LYS A 141 11.03 6.50 -11.88
CA LYS A 141 11.15 5.85 -13.20
C LYS A 141 9.81 5.75 -13.91
N ASP A 142 8.72 5.58 -13.15
CA ASP A 142 7.36 5.44 -13.65
C ASP A 142 6.38 6.24 -12.75
N PRO A 143 6.10 7.50 -13.12
CA PRO A 143 5.20 8.37 -12.36
C PRO A 143 3.76 7.85 -12.25
N SER A 144 3.35 6.90 -13.10
CA SER A 144 2.02 6.28 -12.99
C SER A 144 1.87 5.50 -11.69
N LEU A 145 2.96 4.93 -11.16
CA LEU A 145 2.96 4.21 -9.89
C LEU A 145 2.61 5.14 -8.72
N ALA A 146 3.14 6.37 -8.70
CA ALA A 146 2.82 7.35 -7.67
C ALA A 146 1.35 7.81 -7.71
N ARG A 147 0.72 7.76 -8.89
CA ARG A 147 -0.69 8.13 -9.07
C ARG A 147 -1.62 7.03 -8.59
N ASN A 148 -1.29 5.77 -8.91
CA ASN A 148 -2.19 4.63 -8.77
C ASN A 148 -1.99 3.85 -7.47
N TRP A 149 -0.80 3.94 -6.86
CA TRP A 149 -0.44 3.19 -5.65
C TRP A 149 -0.20 4.10 -4.45
N LEU A 150 -0.70 3.68 -3.29
CA LEU A 150 -0.31 4.18 -1.99
C LEU A 150 0.70 3.20 -1.37
N VAL A 151 1.75 3.74 -0.79
CA VAL A 151 2.79 3.00 -0.08
C VAL A 151 2.61 3.21 1.42
N LEU A 152 2.44 2.11 2.14
CA LEU A 152 2.25 2.10 3.60
C LEU A 152 3.35 1.27 4.26
N LYS A 153 3.85 1.76 5.38
CA LYS A 153 4.94 1.19 6.17
C LYS A 153 4.37 0.69 7.49
N LEU A 154 4.51 -0.61 7.74
CA LEU A 154 4.06 -1.29 8.95
C LEU A 154 5.25 -1.56 9.86
#